data_AF-A0AAD8KMY7-F1
#
_entry.id   AF-A0AAD8KMY7-F1
#
_cell.length_a   1.000
_cell.length_b   1.000
_cell.length_c   1.000
_cell.angle_alpha   90.00
_cell.angle_beta   90.00
_cell.angle_gamma   90.00
#
_symmetry.space_group_name_H-M   'P 1'
#
loop_
_entity.id
_entity.type
_entity.pdbx_description
1 polymer ?
#
loop_
_entity_poly.entity_id
_entity_poly.type
_entity_poly.pdbx_seq_one_letter_code
_entity_poly.pdbx_strand_id
1 'polypeptide(L)'
;MLQDWLKLEEAVKSERVKGFGNKLSSLIDDCVSSYDEEVTHYDGIVVSERRKQLYEKLMQLVAPSYALMFQHIQSEAMEHFKTTLKIKSILIEGRGYDVATKESMRRFDELCEDAAIKQVKWDLTILRKRFSNDMDSHITDLRMLDEFEWSLGLHHSPSSASIDPDLRHLDLRLLVQFHAICPFELHL
;
A
#
# COMPACT_ATOMS: atom_id res chain seq x y z
N MET A 1 16.51 -17.15 13.36
CA MET A 1 17.06 -15.84 12.97
C MET A 1 17.32 -15.71 11.47
N LEU A 2 18.44 -16.17 10.89
CA LEU A 2 18.73 -15.91 9.46
C LEU A 2 17.73 -16.55 8.49
N GLN A 3 17.27 -17.77 8.78
CA GLN A 3 16.26 -18.45 7.95
C GLN A 3 14.90 -17.75 7.99
N ASP A 4 14.54 -17.18 9.14
CA ASP A 4 13.27 -16.47 9.32
C ASP A 4 13.31 -15.10 8.63
N TRP A 5 14.47 -14.45 8.65
CA TRP A 5 14.76 -13.26 7.84
C TRP A 5 14.51 -13.52 6.35
N LEU A 6 15.18 -14.53 5.80
CA LEU A 6 15.09 -14.85 4.36
C LEU A 6 13.66 -15.20 3.94
N LYS A 7 12.92 -15.93 4.78
CA LYS A 7 11.51 -16.23 4.54
C LYS A 7 10.64 -14.96 4.51
N LEU A 8 10.88 -14.03 5.44
CA LEU A 8 10.14 -12.77 5.50
C LEU A 8 10.43 -11.89 4.29
N GLU A 9 11.72 -11.78 3.92
CA GLU A 9 12.19 -11.06 2.74
C GLU A 9 11.61 -11.65 1.45
N GLU A 10 11.57 -12.97 1.32
CA GLU A 10 11.03 -13.61 0.12
C GLU A 10 9.50 -13.46 0.03
N ALA A 11 8.81 -13.59 1.16
CA ALA A 11 7.36 -13.41 1.20
C ALA A 11 6.95 -11.98 0.78
N VAL A 12 7.68 -10.96 1.25
CA VAL A 12 7.35 -9.55 0.95
C VAL A 12 7.63 -9.16 -0.50
N LYS A 13 8.47 -9.91 -1.24
CA LYS A 13 8.64 -9.70 -2.69
C LYS A 13 7.38 -10.05 -3.48
N SER A 14 6.63 -11.04 -3.00
CA SER A 14 5.44 -11.52 -3.71
C SER A 14 4.19 -10.76 -3.31
N GLU A 15 4.00 -10.52 -2.01
CA GLU A 15 2.75 -9.96 -1.49
C GLU A 15 2.93 -9.24 -0.15
N ARG A 16 1.87 -8.56 0.28
CA ARG A 16 1.80 -7.97 1.63
C ARG A 16 1.80 -9.08 2.70
N VAL A 17 2.81 -9.07 3.57
CA VAL A 17 2.90 -10.02 4.68
C VAL A 17 2.11 -9.51 5.89
N LYS A 18 1.09 -10.26 6.32
CA LYS A 18 0.37 -9.94 7.58
C LYS A 18 1.29 -10.06 8.80
N GLY A 19 1.18 -9.10 9.72
CA GLY A 19 1.98 -9.01 10.93
C GLY A 19 3.44 -8.67 10.66
N PHE A 20 3.75 -8.07 9.51
CA PHE A 20 5.12 -7.79 9.08
C PHE A 20 5.91 -7.02 10.13
N GLY A 21 5.33 -5.93 10.67
CA GLY A 21 5.99 -5.08 11.66
C GLY A 21 6.39 -5.85 12.92
N ASN A 22 5.49 -6.70 13.43
CA ASN A 22 5.74 -7.54 14.60
C ASN A 22 6.80 -8.62 14.34
N LYS A 23 6.71 -9.32 13.20
CA LYS A 23 7.69 -10.35 12.82
C LYS A 23 9.08 -9.73 12.69
N LEU A 24 9.18 -8.61 11.99
CA LEU A 24 10.42 -7.89 11.76
C LEU A 24 11.02 -7.35 13.06
N SER A 25 10.17 -6.76 13.91
CA SER A 25 10.58 -6.25 15.23
C SER A 25 11.15 -7.38 16.10
N SER A 26 10.52 -8.56 16.10
CA SER A 26 11.00 -9.72 16.86
C SER A 26 12.37 -10.18 16.37
N LEU A 27 12.59 -10.23 15.05
CA LEU A 27 13.90 -10.62 14.50
C LEU A 27 15.01 -9.64 14.88
N ILE A 28 14.70 -8.35 14.91
CA ILE A 28 15.64 -7.31 15.35
C ILE A 28 15.92 -7.46 16.85
N ASP A 29 14.88 -7.65 17.68
CA ASP A 29 15.00 -7.82 19.13
C ASP A 29 15.81 -9.08 19.48
N ASP A 30 15.58 -10.20 18.79
CA ASP A 30 16.32 -11.46 18.97
C ASP A 30 17.81 -11.26 18.65
N CYS A 31 18.11 -10.53 17.57
CA CYS A 31 19.49 -10.26 17.16
C CYS A 31 20.23 -9.38 18.17
N VAL A 32 19.56 -8.33 18.65
CA VAL A 32 20.14 -7.42 19.64
C VAL A 32 20.28 -8.11 21.01
N SER A 33 19.32 -8.94 21.41
CA SER A 33 19.38 -9.67 22.68
C SER A 33 20.50 -10.70 22.68
N SER A 34 20.67 -11.46 21.60
CA SER A 34 21.80 -12.40 21.45
C SER A 34 23.15 -11.68 21.51
N TYR A 35 23.25 -10.48 20.92
CA TYR A 35 24.44 -9.66 21.02
C TYR A 35 24.71 -9.19 22.46
N ASP A 36 23.68 -8.68 23.14
CA ASP A 36 23.78 -8.19 24.52
C ASP A 36 24.22 -9.30 25.51
N GLU A 37 23.81 -10.55 25.28
CA GLU A 37 24.24 -11.73 26.07
C GLU A 37 25.72 -12.06 25.89
N GLU A 38 26.23 -11.99 24.65
CA GLU A 38 27.62 -12.33 24.31
C GLU A 38 28.63 -11.32 24.86
N VAL A 39 28.21 -10.06 25.02
CA VAL A 39 29.12 -8.95 25.37
C VAL A 39 29.15 -8.59 26.86
N THR A 40 28.55 -9.42 27.70
CA THR A 40 28.44 -9.21 29.16
C THR A 40 29.78 -9.01 29.89
N HIS A 41 30.89 -9.47 29.33
CA HIS A 41 32.24 -9.36 29.91
C HIS A 41 33.11 -8.26 29.31
N TYR A 42 32.58 -7.48 28.36
CA TYR A 42 33.33 -6.46 27.64
C TYR A 42 33.18 -5.07 28.27
N ASP A 43 34.09 -4.16 27.91
CA ASP A 43 34.02 -2.76 28.28
C ASP A 43 32.73 -2.11 27.75
N GLY A 44 31.98 -1.43 28.63
CA GLY A 44 30.66 -0.87 28.31
C GLY A 44 30.67 0.18 27.18
N ILE A 45 31.76 0.94 27.02
CA ILE A 45 31.87 1.93 25.94
C ILE A 45 31.99 1.19 24.60
N VAL A 46 32.85 0.19 24.53
CA VAL A 46 33.03 -0.65 23.33
C VAL A 46 31.73 -1.37 22.99
N VAL A 47 31.02 -1.91 23.99
CA VAL A 47 29.70 -2.53 23.80
C VAL A 47 28.69 -1.55 23.21
N SER A 48 28.59 -0.34 23.77
CA SER A 48 27.61 0.65 23.30
C SER A 48 27.83 1.08 21.85
N GLU A 49 29.10 1.30 21.45
CA GLU A 49 29.51 1.67 20.10
C GLU A 49 29.16 0.55 19.10
N ARG A 50 29.51 -0.69 19.45
CA ARG A 50 29.25 -1.87 18.62
C ARG A 50 27.77 -2.19 18.51
N ARG A 51 27.00 -2.03 19.59
CA ARG A 51 25.54 -2.17 19.57
C ARG A 51 24.89 -1.17 18.62
N LYS A 52 25.35 0.09 18.63
CA LYS A 52 24.87 1.11 17.69
C LYS A 52 25.18 0.72 16.24
N GLN A 53 26.40 0.27 15.96
CA GLN A 53 26.79 -0.21 14.63
C GLN A 53 25.95 -1.41 14.17
N LEU A 54 25.61 -2.32 15.09
CA LEU A 54 24.72 -3.45 14.82
C LEU A 54 23.33 -2.94 14.41
N TYR A 55 22.74 -2.01 15.17
CA TYR A 55 21.46 -1.41 14.81
C TYR A 55 21.47 -0.74 13.45
N GLU A 56 22.50 0.05 13.13
CA GLU A 56 22.63 0.71 11.83
C GLU A 56 22.67 -0.32 10.68
N LYS A 57 23.44 -1.41 10.84
CA LYS A 57 23.50 -2.48 9.84
C LYS A 57 22.18 -3.24 9.71
N LEU A 58 21.49 -3.52 10.82
CA LEU A 58 20.16 -4.13 10.79
C LEU A 58 19.18 -3.24 10.03
N MET A 59 19.16 -1.93 10.29
CA MET A 59 18.29 -1.01 9.57
C MET A 59 18.58 -0.96 8.07
N GLN A 60 19.85 -1.00 7.68
CA GLN A 60 20.25 -1.09 6.26
C GLN A 60 19.78 -2.40 5.62
N LEU A 61 19.89 -3.52 6.34
CA LEU A 61 19.44 -4.83 5.88
C LEU A 61 17.92 -4.87 5.68
N VAL A 62 17.15 -4.26 6.59
CA VAL A 62 15.69 -4.34 6.56
C VAL A 62 15.01 -3.35 5.61
N ALA A 63 15.70 -2.26 5.26
CA ALA A 63 15.14 -1.18 4.47
C ALA A 63 14.51 -1.64 3.13
N PRO A 64 15.12 -2.52 2.33
CA PRO A 64 14.52 -2.97 1.07
C PRO A 64 13.22 -3.75 1.27
N SER A 65 13.20 -4.68 2.24
CA SER A 65 11.99 -5.45 2.58
C SER A 65 10.87 -4.53 3.08
N TYR A 66 11.23 -3.51 3.85
CA TYR A 66 10.27 -2.52 4.31
C TYR A 66 9.69 -1.68 3.16
N ALA A 67 10.53 -1.25 2.22
CA ALA A 67 10.08 -0.48 1.06
C ALA A 67 9.07 -1.28 0.21
N LEU A 68 9.34 -2.57 -0.01
CA LEU A 68 8.40 -3.47 -0.70
C LEU A 68 7.08 -3.61 0.06
N MET A 69 7.13 -3.81 1.38
CA MET A 69 5.93 -3.86 2.21
C MET A 69 5.07 -2.59 2.04
N PHE A 70 5.72 -1.42 2.03
CA PHE A 70 5.01 -0.16 1.86
C PHE A 70 4.38 -0.01 0.47
N GLN A 71 5.06 -0.46 -0.59
CA GLN A 71 4.48 -0.49 -1.94
C GLN A 71 3.21 -1.35 -1.98
N HIS A 72 3.23 -2.53 -1.36
CA HIS A 72 2.04 -3.38 -1.28
C HIS A 72 0.90 -2.71 -0.51
N ILE A 73 1.19 -1.98 0.58
CA ILE A 73 0.17 -1.24 1.33
C ILE A 73 -0.47 -0.16 0.46
N GLN A 74 0.33 0.62 -0.27
CA GLN A 74 -0.19 1.66 -1.17
C GLN A 74 -1.06 1.06 -2.27
N SER A 75 -0.61 -0.04 -2.89
CA SER A 75 -1.37 -0.75 -3.91
C SER A 75 -2.69 -1.29 -3.38
N GLU A 76 -2.69 -2.00 -2.25
CA GLU A 76 -3.91 -2.56 -1.64
C GLU A 76 -4.90 -1.45 -1.26
N ALA A 77 -4.42 -0.35 -0.65
CA ALA A 77 -5.29 0.77 -0.29
C ALA A 77 -5.85 1.50 -1.52
N MET A 78 -5.07 1.61 -2.60
CA MET A 78 -5.51 2.21 -3.86
C MET A 78 -6.54 1.33 -4.58
N GLU A 79 -6.36 0.01 -4.57
CA GLU A 79 -7.37 -0.92 -5.11
C GLU A 79 -8.68 -0.86 -4.33
N HIS A 80 -8.60 -0.76 -3.01
CA HIS A 80 -9.75 -0.51 -2.15
C HIS A 80 -10.43 0.81 -2.52
N PHE A 81 -9.66 1.88 -2.72
CA PHE A 81 -10.20 3.19 -3.16
C PHE A 81 -10.96 3.09 -4.47
N LYS A 82 -10.38 2.48 -5.51
CA LYS A 82 -11.03 2.31 -6.82
C LYS A 82 -12.32 1.50 -6.72
N THR A 83 -12.29 0.42 -5.94
CA THR A 83 -13.45 -0.46 -5.74
C THR A 83 -14.57 0.28 -5.00
N THR A 84 -14.24 0.95 -3.89
CA THR A 84 -15.21 1.73 -3.11
C THR A 84 -15.76 2.88 -3.93
N LEU A 85 -14.92 3.61 -4.67
CA LEU A 85 -15.36 4.70 -5.53
C LEU A 85 -16.39 4.21 -6.55
N LYS A 86 -16.12 3.10 -7.24
CA LYS A 86 -17.06 2.50 -8.20
C LYS A 86 -18.40 2.12 -7.56
N ILE A 87 -18.38 1.57 -6.35
CA ILE A 87 -19.61 1.20 -5.62
C ILE A 87 -20.37 2.46 -5.19
N LYS A 88 -19.68 3.45 -4.62
CA LYS A 88 -20.30 4.64 -4.07
C LYS A 88 -20.75 5.64 -5.14
N SER A 89 -20.09 5.68 -6.31
CA SER A 89 -20.52 6.51 -7.43
C SER A 89 -21.87 6.05 -7.99
N ILE A 90 -22.17 4.75 -7.91
CA ILE A 90 -23.49 4.18 -8.28
C ILE A 90 -24.56 4.51 -7.23
N LEU A 91 -24.18 4.56 -5.94
CA LEU A 91 -25.12 4.64 -4.83
C LEU A 91 -25.37 6.06 -4.30
N ILE A 92 -24.43 6.99 -4.50
CA ILE A 92 -24.46 8.32 -3.88
C ILE A 92 -24.02 9.36 -4.91
N GLU A 93 -25.01 9.95 -5.59
CA GLU A 93 -24.80 11.05 -6.54
C GLU A 93 -23.95 12.16 -5.90
N GLY A 94 -22.79 12.44 -6.51
CA GLY A 94 -21.91 13.54 -6.14
C GLY A 94 -21.08 13.39 -4.87
N ARG A 95 -21.26 12.35 -4.02
CA ARG A 95 -20.47 12.15 -2.78
C ARG A 95 -19.65 10.86 -2.74
N GLY A 96 -19.55 10.13 -3.85
CA GLY A 96 -18.79 8.89 -3.93
C GLY A 96 -17.30 9.07 -3.59
N TYR A 97 -16.70 10.18 -4.03
CA TYR A 97 -15.29 10.49 -3.79
C TYR A 97 -14.97 10.66 -2.30
N ASP A 98 -15.67 11.55 -1.59
CA ASP A 98 -15.40 11.83 -0.18
C ASP A 98 -15.50 10.58 0.71
N VAL A 99 -16.48 9.72 0.42
CA VAL A 99 -16.68 8.47 1.16
C VAL A 99 -15.56 7.49 0.85
N ALA A 100 -15.23 7.29 -0.43
CA ALA A 100 -14.16 6.39 -0.86
C ALA A 100 -12.80 6.82 -0.30
N THR A 101 -12.47 8.10 -0.36
CA THR A 101 -11.23 8.65 0.19
C THR A 101 -11.15 8.39 1.69
N LYS A 102 -12.19 8.70 2.47
CA LYS A 102 -12.18 8.48 3.92
C LYS A 102 -12.03 7.01 4.31
N GLU A 103 -12.78 6.12 3.66
CA GLU A 103 -12.70 4.68 3.93
C GLU A 103 -11.34 4.09 3.56
N SER A 104 -10.76 4.52 2.43
CA SER A 104 -9.43 4.06 2.01
C SER A 104 -8.29 4.66 2.84
N MET A 105 -8.40 5.91 3.31
CA MET A 105 -7.45 6.45 4.29
C MET A 105 -7.46 5.61 5.57
N ARG A 106 -8.63 5.22 6.07
CA ARG A 106 -8.75 4.35 7.24
C ARG A 106 -8.11 2.98 6.98
N ARG A 107 -8.34 2.40 5.80
CA ARG A 107 -7.72 1.13 5.41
C ARG A 107 -6.20 1.24 5.34
N PHE A 108 -5.69 2.32 4.76
CA PHE A 108 -4.25 2.61 4.72
C PHE A 108 -3.65 2.70 6.12
N ASP A 109 -4.31 3.40 7.06
CA ASP A 109 -3.84 3.52 8.45
C ASP A 109 -3.74 2.13 9.12
N GLU A 110 -4.76 1.29 9.01
CA GLU A 110 -4.75 -0.09 9.53
C GLU A 110 -3.58 -0.92 8.99
N LEU A 111 -3.30 -0.78 7.69
CA LEU A 111 -2.21 -1.50 7.03
C LEU A 111 -0.84 -0.99 7.48
N CYS A 112 -0.71 0.32 7.66
CA CYS A 112 0.51 0.93 8.22
C CYS A 112 0.76 0.51 9.67
N GLU A 113 -0.29 0.37 10.48
CA GLU A 113 -0.17 -0.13 11.86
C GLU A 113 0.38 -1.57 11.89
N ASP A 114 -0.11 -2.46 11.03
CA ASP A 114 0.38 -3.86 10.94
C ASP A 114 1.85 -3.94 10.47
N ALA A 115 2.29 -2.97 9.67
CA ALA A 115 3.66 -2.88 9.18
C ALA A 115 4.61 -2.08 10.08
N ALA A 116 4.11 -1.41 11.13
CA ALA A 116 4.93 -0.59 12.00
C ALA A 116 5.95 -1.45 12.76
N ILE A 117 7.24 -1.13 12.59
CA ILE A 117 8.33 -1.73 13.35
C ILE A 117 8.52 -0.94 14.66
N LYS A 118 8.70 -1.64 15.78
CA LYS A 118 8.89 -1.04 17.12
C LYS A 118 10.13 -0.15 17.23
N GLN A 119 11.22 -0.51 16.55
CA GLN A 119 12.51 0.17 16.69
C GLN A 119 12.60 1.48 15.88
N VAL A 120 11.61 1.79 15.04
CA VAL A 120 11.61 2.97 14.16
C VAL A 120 10.40 3.84 14.44
N LYS A 121 10.62 5.16 14.59
CA LYS A 121 9.53 6.14 14.65
C LYS A 121 9.08 6.48 13.24
N TRP A 122 7.95 5.91 12.83
CA TRP A 122 7.33 6.16 11.53
C TRP A 122 6.76 7.57 11.45
N ASP A 123 7.11 8.31 10.40
CA ASP A 123 6.37 9.53 10.06
C ASP A 123 5.14 9.18 9.22
N LEU A 124 4.14 8.64 9.90
CA LEU A 124 2.85 8.30 9.29
C LEU A 124 2.20 9.53 8.65
N THR A 125 2.50 10.74 9.12
CA THR A 125 1.96 11.99 8.55
C THR A 125 2.39 12.17 7.10
N ILE A 126 3.68 11.92 6.82
CA ILE A 126 4.23 12.01 5.45
C ILE A 126 3.63 10.92 4.56
N LEU A 127 3.57 9.68 5.05
CA LEU A 127 3.04 8.55 4.28
C LEU A 127 1.56 8.75 3.96
N ARG A 128 0.79 9.21 4.94
CA ARG A 128 -0.62 9.55 4.83
C ARG A 128 -0.85 10.66 3.80
N LYS A 129 -0.03 11.72 3.84
CA LYS A 129 -0.10 12.83 2.89
C LYS A 129 0.19 12.37 1.47
N ARG A 130 1.20 11.51 1.28
CA ARG A 130 1.54 10.96 -0.04
C ARG A 130 0.37 10.16 -0.62
N PHE A 131 -0.19 9.24 0.17
CA PHE A 131 -1.32 8.43 -0.28
C PHE A 131 -2.58 9.27 -0.57
N SER A 132 -2.84 10.30 0.22
CA SER A 132 -3.91 11.26 -0.07
C SER A 132 -3.72 11.94 -1.42
N ASN A 133 -2.50 12.44 -1.70
CA ASN A 133 -2.18 13.06 -2.98
C ASN A 133 -2.33 12.08 -4.15
N ASP A 134 -1.95 10.81 -3.97
CA ASP A 134 -2.10 9.77 -5.00
C ASP A 134 -3.59 9.56 -5.34
N MET A 135 -4.48 9.56 -4.34
CA MET A 135 -5.93 9.50 -4.57
C MET A 135 -6.47 10.77 -5.23
N ASP A 136 -6.05 11.95 -4.79
CA ASP A 136 -6.48 13.23 -5.37
C ASP A 136 -6.06 13.34 -6.85
N SER A 137 -4.86 12.85 -7.18
CA SER A 137 -4.39 12.71 -8.57
C SER A 137 -5.33 11.78 -9.35
N HIS A 138 -5.64 10.60 -8.80
CA HIS A 138 -6.55 9.65 -9.46
C HIS A 138 -7.95 10.24 -9.70
N ILE A 139 -8.49 11.00 -8.75
CA ILE A 139 -9.77 11.70 -8.89
C ILE A 139 -9.70 12.73 -10.03
N THR A 140 -8.58 13.46 -10.12
CA THR A 140 -8.37 14.45 -11.17
C THR A 140 -8.32 13.78 -12.54
N ASP A 141 -7.61 12.65 -12.67
CA ASP A 141 -7.55 11.86 -13.91
C ASP A 141 -8.93 11.37 -14.35
N LEU A 142 -9.75 10.88 -13.42
CA LEU A 142 -11.11 10.43 -13.72
C LEU A 142 -12.00 11.58 -14.22
N ARG A 143 -11.89 12.77 -13.62
CA ARG A 143 -12.65 13.95 -14.07
C ARG A 143 -12.23 14.41 -15.46
N MET A 144 -10.94 14.43 -15.73
CA MET A 144 -10.43 14.76 -17.07
C MET A 144 -10.89 13.73 -18.11
N LEU A 145 -10.93 12.44 -17.75
CA LEU A 145 -11.43 11.39 -18.63
C LEU A 145 -12.91 11.59 -18.94
N ASP A 146 -13.76 11.84 -17.93
CA ASP A 146 -15.19 12.11 -18.12
C ASP A 146 -15.42 13.33 -19.04
N GLU A 147 -14.68 14.42 -18.84
CA GLU A 147 -14.74 15.63 -19.69
C GLU A 147 -14.33 15.35 -21.14
N PHE A 148 -13.30 14.52 -21.33
CA PHE A 148 -12.82 14.11 -22.64
C PHE A 148 -13.85 13.22 -23.36
N GLU A 149 -14.40 12.22 -22.68
CA GLU A 149 -15.47 11.36 -23.21
C GLU A 149 -16.71 12.15 -23.61
N TRP A 150 -17.10 13.12 -22.79
CA TRP A 150 -18.20 14.04 -23.08
C TRP A 150 -17.93 14.86 -24.35
N SER A 151 -16.70 15.38 -24.51
CA SER A 151 -16.29 16.14 -25.70
C SER A 151 -16.27 15.30 -26.98
N LEU A 152 -16.04 13.99 -26.88
CA LEU A 152 -16.04 13.06 -28.01
C LEU A 152 -17.43 12.47 -28.33
N GLY A 153 -18.45 12.76 -27.52
CA GLY A 153 -19.80 12.19 -27.69
C GLY A 153 -19.86 10.67 -27.43
N LEU A 154 -18.90 10.11 -26.68
CA LEU A 154 -18.81 8.66 -26.39
C LEU A 154 -19.70 8.21 -25.22
N HIS A 155 -20.60 9.07 -24.74
CA HIS A 155 -21.40 8.79 -23.56
C HIS A 155 -22.25 7.51 -23.72
N HIS A 156 -22.06 6.52 -22.85
CA HIS A 156 -23.18 5.68 -22.43
C HIS A 156 -24.05 6.57 -21.55
N SER A 157 -25.22 6.99 -22.05
CA SER A 157 -26.20 7.68 -21.21
C SER A 157 -26.42 6.85 -19.94
N PRO A 158 -26.31 7.43 -18.73
CA PRO A 158 -26.95 6.83 -17.57
C PRO A 158 -28.43 6.92 -17.88
N SER A 159 -28.97 5.84 -18.44
CA SER A 159 -30.37 5.77 -18.80
C SER A 159 -31.18 6.11 -17.55
N SER A 160 -31.96 7.19 -17.63
CA SER A 160 -33.11 7.45 -16.78
C SER A 160 -34.22 6.42 -17.06
N ALA A 161 -33.86 5.14 -17.22
CA ALA A 161 -34.78 4.04 -17.32
C ALA A 161 -35.09 3.54 -15.92
N SER A 162 -36.38 3.59 -15.61
CA SER A 162 -37.01 2.64 -14.71
C SER A 162 -36.30 1.28 -14.77
N ILE A 163 -35.95 0.76 -13.59
CA ILE A 163 -35.46 -0.60 -13.41
C ILE A 163 -36.50 -1.56 -14.02
N ASP A 164 -36.22 -2.07 -15.21
CA ASP A 164 -36.84 -3.30 -15.72
C ASP A 164 -35.99 -4.47 -15.19
N PRO A 165 -36.53 -5.38 -14.36
CA PRO A 165 -35.70 -6.32 -13.60
C PRO A 165 -35.11 -7.49 -14.41
N ASP A 166 -35.27 -7.55 -15.74
CA ASP A 166 -35.03 -8.79 -16.49
C ASP A 166 -33.87 -8.81 -17.51
N LEU A 167 -32.93 -7.87 -17.47
CA LEU A 167 -31.74 -7.91 -18.35
C LEU A 167 -30.48 -8.38 -17.61
N ARG A 168 -30.47 -9.67 -17.24
CA ARG A 168 -29.25 -10.39 -16.79
C ARG A 168 -28.46 -10.95 -17.96
N HIS A 169 -27.95 -10.09 -18.85
CA HIS A 169 -26.87 -10.51 -19.76
C HIS A 169 -26.03 -9.28 -20.13
N LEU A 170 -25.12 -8.91 -19.24
CA LEU A 170 -24.03 -8.01 -19.60
C LEU A 170 -22.99 -8.82 -20.40
N ASP A 171 -22.75 -8.36 -21.63
CA ASP A 171 -21.82 -8.93 -22.58
C ASP A 171 -20.37 -8.80 -22.07
N LEU A 172 -19.76 -9.94 -21.73
CA LEU A 172 -18.38 -10.08 -21.24
C LEU A 172 -17.31 -9.72 -22.31
N ARG A 173 -17.71 -9.32 -23.52
CA ARG A 173 -16.78 -9.05 -24.62
C ARG A 173 -16.06 -7.70 -24.58
N LEU A 174 -16.55 -6.71 -23.82
CA LEU A 174 -15.92 -5.38 -23.76
C LEU A 174 -14.78 -5.27 -22.72
N LEU A 175 -14.65 -6.21 -21.79
CA LEU A 175 -13.63 -6.18 -20.73
C LEU A 175 -12.25 -6.69 -21.17
N VAL A 176 -12.14 -7.32 -22.35
CA VAL A 176 -10.87 -7.91 -22.83
C VAL A 176 -10.05 -6.91 -23.67
N GLN A 177 -10.61 -5.78 -24.10
CA GLN A 177 -9.94 -4.93 -25.10
C GLN A 177 -9.12 -3.76 -24.52
N PHE A 178 -9.13 -3.53 -23.20
CA PHE A 178 -8.39 -2.42 -22.57
C PHE A 178 -7.07 -2.84 -21.88
N HIS A 179 -6.57 -4.06 -22.12
CA HIS A 179 -5.30 -4.51 -21.55
C HIS A 179 -4.07 -4.24 -22.45
N ALA A 180 -4.16 -3.35 -23.44
CA ALA A 180 -3.13 -3.20 -24.47
C ALA A 180 -2.53 -1.79 -24.65
N ILE A 181 -2.76 -0.84 -23.74
CA ILE A 181 -2.18 0.51 -23.89
C ILE A 181 -1.68 1.04 -22.54
N CYS A 182 -0.44 0.66 -22.19
CA CYS A 182 0.58 1.50 -21.54
C CYS A 182 1.74 0.62 -21.03
N PRO A 183 2.87 0.54 -21.75
CA PRO A 183 4.11 0.01 -21.19
C PRO A 183 4.73 1.10 -20.28
N PHE A 184 4.88 0.80 -19.00
CA PHE A 184 5.74 1.57 -18.10
C PHE A 184 7.20 1.41 -18.57
N GLU A 185 7.76 2.44 -19.21
CA GLU A 185 9.21 2.55 -19.35
C GLU A 185 9.82 3.02 -18.02
N LEU A 186 10.54 2.11 -17.36
CA LEU A 186 11.56 2.44 -16.38
C LEU A 186 12.76 3.04 -17.12
N HIS A 187 13.19 4.24 -16.73
CA HIS A 187 14.57 4.68 -16.94
C HIS A 187 15.20 4.98 -15.58
N LEU A 188 16.43 4.46 -15.47
CA LEU A 188 17.34 4.40 -14.33
C LEU A 188 17.69 5.77 -13.72
#